data_AF-A0A9P5YB37-F1
#
_entry.id   AF-A0A9P5YB37-F1
#
_cell.length_a   1.000
_cell.length_b   1.000
_cell.length_c   1.000
_cell.angle_alpha   90.00
_cell.angle_beta   90.00
_cell.angle_gamma   90.00
#
_symmetry.space_group_name_H-M   'P 1'
#
loop_
_entity.id
_entity.type
_entity.pdbx_description
1 polymer ?
#
loop_
_entity_poly.entity_id
_entity_poly.type
_entity_poly.pdbx_seq_one_letter_code
_entity_poly.pdbx_strand_id
1 'polypeptide(L)'
;MKFFAFSTIISALALTVAAGPVMITPRLVSEGEMKNWLANTDANITFVGEPISKIGSRAGQTMVVFCNKRINDICGGTCTMQTTGPTCIEASGTACLMATSNVGFCDKGGCGGSCNQLSTCGTSLSGGFCFTPGTSSILVGF
;
A
#
# COMPACT_ATOMS: atom_id res chain seq x y z
N MET A 1 46.83 56.53 7.97
CA MET A 1 45.76 55.85 7.22
C MET A 1 45.96 54.35 7.38
N LYS A 2 45.08 53.65 8.11
CA LYS A 2 45.19 52.21 8.38
C LYS A 2 43.79 51.61 8.20
N PHE A 3 43.57 50.93 7.08
CA PHE A 3 42.30 50.30 6.72
C PHE A 3 42.16 48.99 7.50
N PHE A 4 41.12 48.88 8.33
CA PHE A 4 40.70 47.64 8.96
C PHE A 4 39.60 47.00 8.10
N ALA A 5 39.90 45.87 7.47
CA ALA A 5 38.93 45.07 6.73
C ALA A 5 38.19 44.14 7.72
N PHE A 6 36.89 44.34 7.88
CA PHE A 6 36.01 43.44 8.64
C PHE A 6 35.50 42.33 7.70
N SER A 7 35.87 41.08 7.97
CA SER A 7 35.39 39.91 7.22
C SER A 7 34.20 39.30 7.96
N THR A 8 33.01 39.33 7.34
CA THR A 8 31.77 38.76 7.88
C THR A 8 31.62 37.30 7.46
N ILE A 9 31.55 36.39 8.44
CA ILE A 9 31.33 34.95 8.23
C ILE A 9 29.83 34.69 8.10
N ILE A 10 29.39 34.16 6.96
CA ILE A 10 28.00 33.74 6.72
C ILE A 10 27.87 32.26 7.13
N SER A 11 27.22 31.99 8.27
CA SER A 11 26.86 30.62 8.68
C SER A 11 25.57 30.19 7.97
N ALA A 12 25.69 29.22 7.06
CA ALA A 12 24.53 28.56 6.45
C ALA A 12 23.90 27.58 7.45
N LEU A 13 22.64 27.83 7.83
CA LEU A 13 21.85 26.95 8.67
C LEU A 13 21.24 25.84 7.80
N ALA A 14 21.81 24.63 7.85
CA ALA A 14 21.25 23.46 7.18
C ALA A 14 20.08 22.90 8.00
N LEU A 15 18.85 23.01 7.48
CA LEU A 15 17.67 22.35 8.04
C LEU A 15 17.72 20.86 7.67
N THR A 16 18.00 20.00 8.65
CA THR A 16 17.85 18.55 8.48
C THR A 16 16.37 18.17 8.58
N VAL A 17 15.73 17.84 7.46
CA VAL A 17 14.40 17.21 7.46
C VAL A 17 14.58 15.76 7.88
N ALA A 18 14.21 15.44 9.12
CA ALA A 18 14.13 14.07 9.59
C ALA A 18 12.84 13.43 9.06
N ALA A 19 12.96 12.64 8.00
CA ALA A 19 11.90 11.73 7.58
C ALA A 19 11.82 10.57 8.60
N GLY A 20 10.94 10.70 9.59
CA GLY A 20 10.64 9.61 10.52
C GLY A 20 9.91 8.46 9.80
N PRO A 21 10.08 7.20 10.24
CA PRO A 21 9.28 6.10 9.71
C PRO A 21 7.80 6.37 10.03
N VAL A 22 6.98 6.44 8.98
CA VAL A 22 5.53 6.60 9.13
C VAL A 22 5.01 5.33 9.78
N MET A 23 4.56 5.41 11.04
CA MET A 23 3.75 4.34 11.64
C MET A 23 2.40 4.33 10.91
N ILE A 24 2.25 3.42 9.95
CA ILE A 24 1.00 3.21 9.23
C ILE A 24 0.15 2.24 10.06
N THR A 25 -0.78 2.81 10.84
CA THR A 25 -1.99 2.10 11.29
C THR A 25 -2.65 1.43 10.09
N PRO A 26 -3.38 0.31 10.25
CA PRO A 26 -4.08 -0.31 9.13
C PRO A 26 -5.20 0.63 8.69
N ARG A 27 -4.85 1.50 7.75
CA ARG A 27 -5.70 2.50 7.15
C ARG A 27 -5.76 2.16 5.67
N LEU A 28 -6.90 2.41 5.08
CA LEU A 28 -7.01 2.45 3.63
C LEU A 28 -5.86 3.32 3.11
N VAL A 29 -5.03 2.74 2.25
CA VAL A 29 -3.85 3.41 1.74
C VAL A 29 -4.34 4.43 0.72
N SER A 30 -3.91 5.68 0.79
CA SER A 30 -4.30 6.64 -0.24
C SER A 30 -3.76 6.22 -1.61
N GLU A 31 -4.43 6.65 -2.68
CA GLU A 31 -3.95 6.37 -4.04
C GLU A 31 -2.50 6.86 -4.26
N GLY A 32 -2.13 8.00 -3.67
CA GLY A 32 -0.76 8.52 -3.73
C GLY A 32 0.26 7.62 -3.02
N GLU A 33 -0.06 7.13 -1.82
CA GLU A 33 0.79 6.18 -1.09
C GLU A 33 0.94 4.86 -1.84
N MET A 34 -0.15 4.35 -2.42
CA MET A 34 -0.13 3.14 -3.25
C MET A 34 0.77 3.31 -4.47
N LYS A 35 0.61 4.41 -5.21
CA LYS A 35 1.46 4.72 -6.38
C LYS A 35 2.93 4.88 -5.99
N ASN A 36 3.19 5.52 -4.85
CA ASN A 36 4.55 5.69 -4.36
C ASN A 36 5.19 4.34 -3.99
N TRP A 37 4.45 3.45 -3.32
CA TRP A 37 4.94 2.10 -3.04
C TRP A 37 5.24 1.34 -4.33
N LEU A 38 4.32 1.36 -5.30
CA LEU A 38 4.49 0.68 -6.58
C LEU A 38 5.68 1.18 -7.40
N ALA A 39 6.02 2.47 -7.28
CA ALA A 39 7.17 3.06 -7.96
C ALA A 39 8.52 2.66 -7.34
N ASN A 40 8.55 2.25 -6.07
CA ASN A 40 9.79 2.03 -5.31
C ASN A 40 9.94 0.60 -4.79
N THR A 41 8.97 -0.27 -5.02
CA THR A 41 8.99 -1.67 -4.58
C THR A 41 9.82 -2.53 -5.53
N ASP A 42 10.58 -3.47 -4.97
CA ASP A 42 11.30 -4.53 -5.69
C ASP A 42 10.47 -5.81 -5.82
N ALA A 43 9.21 -5.78 -5.38
CA ALA A 43 8.29 -6.90 -5.51
C ALA A 43 7.99 -7.21 -7.00
N ASN A 44 7.91 -8.50 -7.34
CA ASN A 44 7.44 -8.92 -8.64
C ASN A 44 5.90 -8.82 -8.68
N ILE A 45 5.38 -7.80 -9.37
CA ILE A 45 3.96 -7.47 -9.40
C ILE A 45 3.36 -7.84 -10.75
N THR A 46 2.35 -8.72 -10.72
CA THR A 46 1.49 -8.93 -11.88
C THR A 46 0.37 -7.90 -11.87
N PHE A 47 0.29 -7.10 -12.93
CA PHE A 47 -0.78 -6.12 -13.12
C PHE A 47 -1.93 -6.80 -13.86
N VAL A 48 -3.10 -6.91 -13.21
CA VAL A 48 -4.31 -7.44 -13.83
C VAL A 48 -5.35 -6.32 -13.90
N GLY A 49 -5.76 -5.96 -15.11
CA GLY A 49 -6.63 -4.81 -15.39
C GLY A 49 -5.91 -3.65 -16.12
N GLU A 50 -6.48 -2.44 -16.09
CA GLU A 50 -5.87 -1.25 -16.70
C GLU A 50 -4.59 -0.85 -15.93
N PRO A 51 -3.45 -0.62 -16.62
CA PRO A 51 -2.24 -0.11 -15.98
C PRO A 51 -2.47 1.25 -15.33
N ILE A 52 -1.81 1.49 -14.19
CA ILE A 52 -1.94 2.70 -13.37
C ILE A 52 -1.62 3.98 -14.16
N SER A 53 -0.74 3.90 -15.16
CA SER A 53 -0.40 5.01 -16.05
C SER A 53 -1.58 5.52 -16.90
N LYS A 54 -2.66 4.75 -16.99
CA LYS A 54 -3.90 5.12 -17.71
C LYS A 54 -5.09 5.39 -16.79
N ILE A 55 -4.93 5.17 -15.48
CA ILE A 55 -5.97 5.43 -14.49
C ILE A 55 -5.67 6.78 -13.84
N GLY A 56 -6.11 7.85 -14.50
CA GLY A 56 -6.59 8.99 -13.72
C GLY A 56 -7.75 8.48 -12.88
N SER A 57 -7.69 8.68 -11.56
CA SER A 57 -8.65 8.19 -10.57
C SER A 57 -10.09 8.24 -11.11
N ARG A 58 -10.59 7.13 -11.66
CA ARG A 58 -11.99 7.04 -12.05
C ARG A 58 -12.74 6.82 -10.75
N ALA A 59 -13.59 7.78 -10.38
CA ALA A 59 -14.40 7.71 -9.16
C ALA A 59 -15.10 6.35 -9.09
N GLY A 60 -14.87 5.61 -7.99
CA GLY A 60 -15.45 4.28 -7.75
C GLY A 60 -14.53 3.08 -8.03
N GLN A 61 -13.30 3.27 -8.50
CA GLN A 61 -12.31 2.18 -8.63
C GLN A 61 -11.51 2.01 -7.33
N THR A 62 -11.27 0.76 -6.96
CA THR A 62 -10.42 0.37 -5.83
C THR A 62 -9.17 -0.32 -6.35
N MET A 63 -8.00 0.12 -5.86
CA MET A 63 -6.74 -0.58 -6.08
C MET A 63 -6.53 -1.56 -4.94
N VAL A 64 -6.20 -2.80 -5.27
CA VAL A 64 -5.88 -3.86 -4.31
C VAL A 64 -4.55 -4.46 -4.69
N VAL A 65 -3.62 -4.54 -3.74
CA VAL A 65 -2.39 -5.31 -3.85
C VAL A 65 -2.46 -6.45 -2.85
N PHE A 66 -2.26 -7.67 -3.31
CA PHE A 66 -2.21 -8.85 -2.45
C PHE A 66 -1.04 -9.74 -2.82
N CYS A 67 -0.40 -10.34 -1.81
CA CYS A 67 0.77 -11.18 -1.99
C CYS A 67 0.65 -12.49 -1.21
N ASN A 68 1.40 -13.51 -1.63
CA ASN A 68 1.31 -14.86 -1.07
C ASN A 68 2.31 -15.18 0.05
N LYS A 69 3.22 -14.26 0.38
CA LYS A 69 4.22 -14.47 1.44
C LYS A 69 4.31 -13.28 2.38
N ARG A 70 4.74 -13.59 3.61
CA ARG A 70 5.08 -12.63 4.64
C ARG A 70 6.38 -13.08 5.30
N ILE A 71 7.31 -12.15 5.52
CA ILE A 71 8.50 -12.34 6.35
C ILE A 71 8.53 -11.22 7.37
N ASN A 72 8.40 -11.55 8.65
CA ASN A 72 8.27 -10.58 9.75
C ASN A 72 7.14 -9.57 9.52
N ASP A 73 7.44 -8.29 9.32
CA ASP A 73 6.50 -7.21 9.06
C ASP A 73 6.37 -6.87 7.56
N ILE A 74 7.06 -7.61 6.69
CA ILE A 74 7.09 -7.36 5.24
C ILE A 74 6.12 -8.31 4.52
N CYS A 75 5.23 -7.72 3.72
CA CYS A 75 4.39 -8.44 2.76
C CYS A 75 5.12 -8.55 1.41
N GLY A 76 5.13 -9.73 0.78
CA GLY A 76 5.83 -9.92 -0.48
C GLY A 76 5.66 -11.30 -1.10
N GLY A 77 6.65 -11.74 -1.86
CA GLY A 77 6.56 -12.95 -2.68
C GLY A 77 5.98 -12.65 -4.05
N THR A 78 5.03 -13.47 -4.50
CA THR A 78 4.26 -13.19 -5.72
C THR A 78 3.13 -12.25 -5.35
N CYS A 79 3.19 -11.03 -5.89
CA CYS A 79 2.18 -10.01 -5.66
C CYS A 79 1.35 -9.78 -6.93
N THR A 80 0.07 -9.49 -6.74
CA THR A 80 -0.84 -9.08 -7.80
C THR A 80 -1.44 -7.73 -7.43
N MET A 81 -1.44 -6.80 -8.37
CA MET A 81 -2.17 -5.53 -8.26
C MET A 81 -3.36 -5.55 -9.20
N GLN A 82 -4.54 -5.25 -8.67
CA GLN A 82 -5.75 -5.08 -9.45
C GLN A 82 -6.36 -3.71 -9.19
N THR A 83 -6.82 -3.05 -10.25
CA THR A 83 -7.69 -1.87 -10.13
C THR A 83 -9.04 -2.22 -10.72
N THR A 84 -10.07 -2.23 -9.88
CA THR A 84 -11.40 -2.70 -10.27
C THR A 84 -12.51 -1.95 -9.51
N GLY A 85 -13.71 -1.95 -10.07
CA GLY A 85 -14.93 -1.52 -9.38
C GLY A 85 -15.49 -2.65 -8.49
N PRO A 86 -16.78 -2.58 -8.10
CA PRO A 86 -17.41 -3.63 -7.31
C PRO A 86 -17.34 -5.00 -7.98
N THR A 87 -16.64 -5.95 -7.36
CA THR A 87 -16.43 -7.29 -7.89
C THR A 87 -15.91 -8.24 -6.82
N CYS A 88 -15.91 -9.53 -7.12
CA CYS A 88 -15.18 -10.54 -6.37
C CYS A 88 -13.89 -10.93 -7.09
N ILE A 89 -12.77 -10.85 -6.39
CA ILE A 89 -11.45 -11.23 -6.89
C ILE A 89 -11.07 -12.58 -6.30
N GLU A 90 -10.75 -13.57 -7.16
CA GLU A 90 -10.12 -14.81 -6.71
C GLU A 90 -8.66 -14.52 -6.31
N ALA A 91 -8.33 -14.84 -5.06
CA ALA A 91 -7.07 -14.45 -4.44
C ALA A 91 -6.51 -15.55 -3.53
N SER A 92 -6.66 -16.81 -3.96
CA SER A 92 -6.25 -17.99 -3.20
C SER A 92 -4.76 -17.95 -2.81
N GLY A 93 -4.50 -18.26 -1.54
CA GLY A 93 -3.16 -18.23 -0.98
C GLY A 93 -2.65 -16.84 -0.65
N THR A 94 -3.52 -15.83 -0.59
CA THR A 94 -3.15 -14.49 -0.12
C THR A 94 -2.77 -14.57 1.36
N ALA A 95 -1.58 -14.08 1.67
CA ALA A 95 -1.05 -13.98 3.03
C ALA A 95 -1.23 -12.57 3.60
N CYS A 96 -1.22 -11.56 2.73
CA CYS A 96 -1.33 -10.16 3.12
C CYS A 96 -1.81 -9.31 1.94
N LEU A 97 -2.53 -8.24 2.24
CA LEU A 97 -3.07 -7.33 1.25
C LEU A 97 -3.16 -5.89 1.75
N MET A 98 -3.18 -4.94 0.81
CA MET A 98 -3.53 -3.54 1.04
C MET A 98 -4.50 -3.07 -0.05
N ALA A 99 -5.31 -2.06 0.26
CA ALA A 99 -6.24 -1.50 -0.69
C ALA A 99 -6.49 -0.01 -0.45
N THR A 100 -6.99 0.68 -1.48
CA THR A 100 -7.36 2.10 -1.42
C THR A 100 -8.76 2.37 -0.89
N SER A 101 -9.59 1.34 -0.84
CA SER A 101 -10.95 1.36 -0.29
C SER A 101 -11.13 0.15 0.63
N ASN A 102 -12.15 0.17 1.48
CA ASN A 102 -12.45 -0.97 2.33
C ASN A 102 -12.87 -2.17 1.45
N VAL A 103 -12.15 -3.28 1.61
CA VAL A 103 -12.41 -4.54 0.91
C VAL A 103 -12.70 -5.63 1.94
N GLY A 104 -13.51 -6.62 1.56
CA GLY A 104 -13.71 -7.83 2.33
C GLY A 104 -12.66 -8.85 1.93
N PHE A 105 -12.04 -9.54 2.89
CA PHE A 105 -11.19 -10.70 2.62
C PHE A 105 -11.83 -11.94 3.22
N CYS A 106 -12.04 -12.95 2.39
CA CYS A 106 -12.85 -14.12 2.70
C CYS A 106 -12.01 -15.42 2.65
N ASP A 107 -12.34 -16.38 3.49
CA ASP A 107 -11.63 -17.67 3.60
C ASP A 107 -11.95 -18.67 2.47
N LYS A 108 -13.01 -18.44 1.68
CA LYS A 108 -13.37 -19.26 0.51
C LYS A 108 -13.34 -18.45 -0.80
N GLY A 109 -13.28 -19.17 -1.93
CA GLY A 109 -13.47 -18.57 -3.25
C GLY A 109 -14.89 -18.02 -3.45
N GLY A 110 -15.09 -17.18 -4.46
CA GLY A 110 -16.38 -16.59 -4.80
C GLY A 110 -16.93 -15.61 -3.74
N CYS A 111 -16.06 -15.04 -2.89
CA CYS A 111 -16.44 -14.08 -1.83
C CYS A 111 -17.46 -14.64 -0.85
N GLY A 112 -17.40 -15.95 -0.61
CA GLY A 112 -18.22 -16.65 0.39
C GLY A 112 -17.43 -17.06 1.63
N GLY A 113 -18.11 -17.75 2.54
CA GLY A 113 -17.52 -18.21 3.80
C GLY A 113 -17.44 -17.11 4.85
N SER A 114 -16.34 -17.08 5.60
CA SER A 114 -16.10 -16.07 6.63
C SER A 114 -15.33 -14.91 6.03
N CYS A 115 -15.92 -13.72 6.05
CA CYS A 115 -15.31 -12.52 5.49
C CYS A 115 -15.07 -11.48 6.58
N ASN A 116 -13.92 -10.81 6.53
CA ASN A 116 -13.57 -9.70 7.41
C ASN A 116 -13.26 -8.46 6.57
N GLN A 117 -13.44 -7.28 7.14
CA GLN A 117 -13.15 -6.04 6.43
C GLN A 117 -11.69 -5.65 6.63
N LEU A 118 -11.06 -5.10 5.59
CA LEU A 118 -9.67 -4.63 5.67
C LEU A 118 -9.50 -3.56 6.75
N SER A 119 -10.50 -2.70 6.94
CA SER A 119 -10.53 -1.69 8.01
C SER A 119 -10.47 -2.28 9.42
N THR A 120 -10.82 -3.56 9.61
CA THR A 120 -10.72 -4.27 10.90
C THR A 120 -9.45 -5.13 10.99
N CYS A 121 -8.40 -4.77 10.26
CA CYS A 121 -7.15 -5.52 10.24
C CYS A 121 -6.59 -5.75 11.65
N GLY A 122 -6.41 -7.02 12.03
CA GLY A 122 -5.87 -7.37 13.35
C GLY A 122 -4.35 -7.23 13.46
N THR A 123 -3.61 -7.36 12.36
CA THR A 123 -2.14 -7.23 12.37
C THR A 123 -1.67 -6.47 11.16
N SER A 124 -1.29 -5.21 11.36
CA SER A 124 -0.71 -4.35 10.33
C SER A 124 0.73 -4.73 10.03
N LEU A 125 1.12 -4.49 8.79
CA LEU A 125 2.44 -4.75 8.23
C LEU A 125 2.99 -3.46 7.62
N SER A 126 4.29 -3.44 7.36
CA SER A 126 4.96 -2.32 6.71
C SER A 126 4.36 -2.02 5.34
N GLY A 127 4.33 -0.73 4.96
CA GLY A 127 3.75 -0.27 3.69
C GLY A 127 2.22 -0.22 3.65
N GLY A 128 1.54 -0.35 4.80
CA GLY A 128 0.07 -0.30 4.86
C GLY A 128 -0.63 -1.62 4.53
N PHE A 129 0.13 -2.71 4.49
CA PHE A 129 -0.42 -4.04 4.34
C PHE A 129 -1.09 -4.52 5.63
N CYS A 130 -2.09 -5.36 5.46
CA CYS A 130 -2.69 -6.15 6.50
C CYS A 130 -2.25 -7.61 6.37
N PHE A 131 -1.97 -8.27 7.48
CA PHE A 131 -1.81 -9.71 7.52
C PHE A 131 -3.18 -10.39 7.47
N THR A 132 -3.42 -11.16 6.40
CA THR A 132 -4.72 -11.77 6.09
C THR A 132 -4.52 -13.24 5.69
N PRO A 133 -3.96 -14.08 6.57
CA PRO A 133 -3.65 -15.46 6.24
C PRO A 133 -4.90 -16.26 5.89
N GLY A 134 -4.78 -17.17 4.91
CA GLY A 134 -5.90 -18.02 4.50
C GLY A 134 -6.97 -17.30 3.67
N THR A 135 -6.69 -16.07 3.19
CA THR A 135 -7.59 -15.39 2.27
C THR A 135 -7.63 -16.13 0.93
N SER A 136 -8.85 -16.41 0.48
CA SER A 136 -9.15 -17.10 -0.78
C SER A 136 -9.80 -16.21 -1.81
N SER A 137 -10.53 -15.18 -1.38
CA SER A 137 -11.10 -14.17 -2.27
C SER A 137 -11.22 -12.80 -1.61
N ILE A 138 -11.33 -11.75 -2.43
CA ILE A 138 -11.41 -10.35 -2.00
C ILE A 138 -12.66 -9.71 -2.62
N LEU A 139 -13.57 -9.23 -1.77
CA LEU A 139 -14.78 -8.53 -2.15
C LEU A 139 -14.53 -7.03 -2.19
N VAL A 140 -14.70 -6.43 -3.37
CA VAL A 140 -14.56 -4.98 -3.60
C VAL A 140 -15.94 -4.36 -3.73
N GLY A 141 -16.18 -3.21 -3.08
CA GLY A 141 -17.36 -2.38 -3.30
C GLY A 141 -18.68 -2.93 -2.73
N PHE A 142 -18.65 -3.44 -1.50
CA PHE A 142 -19.81 -3.90 -0.75
C PHE A 142 -20.40 -2.82 0.17
#